data_AF-A0A7R9ZEY0-F1
#
_entry.id   AF-A0A7R9ZEY0-F1
#
_cell.length_a   1.000
_cell.length_b   1.000
_cell.length_c   1.000
_cell.angle_alpha   90.00
_cell.angle_beta   90.00
_cell.angle_gamma   90.00
#
_symmetry.space_group_name_H-M   'P 1'
#
loop_
_entity.id
_entity.type
_entity.pdbx_description
1 polymer ?
#
loop_
_entity_poly.entity_id
_entity_poly.type
_entity_poly.pdbx_seq_one_letter_code
_entity_poly.pdbx_strand_id
1 'polypeptide(L)'
;VDYCTVCKKNVHIVKDEDDLQKKVTSGECVFVDYANLRKGAPPRSSLAARGFVTREALESERARQRGHERKGPPGAPKLWYSDDSEEPFLGATHEDLLSRPGQGVTDAPGMVESTSEATLELKENVEVVINQGGTMKGCSANGSLSFTAKSDRAALARVVLKNVDKSHTWNFRTPYLVKSTRKPYLPTSRLELWREKKFPLKIAVPIFHWSYTGDSTPPLHVTCLPEKDEGTGTMHVRVRYGLTAPDFKLTSVNIVLSLGTTADPPTVRSVDGSYEHHPLSSLLCWRNDIIDRTNPTGVLDFSIPGLDEGVFFPLRIAYSGLQGVFCPVQIAHVNVGHNVTGTVTQQVLMNFNQDS
;
A
#
# COMPACT_ATOMS: atom_id res chain seq x y z
N VAL A 1 17.56 -21.09 -16.58
CA VAL A 1 17.42 -19.79 -17.27
C VAL A 1 16.07 -19.28 -16.83
N ASP A 2 16.07 -18.26 -15.98
CA ASP A 2 14.83 -17.65 -15.50
C ASP A 2 14.52 -16.46 -16.40
N TYR A 3 13.25 -16.24 -16.73
CA TYR A 3 12.83 -15.13 -17.58
C TYR A 3 12.57 -13.90 -16.72
N CYS A 4 13.29 -12.81 -16.94
CA CYS A 4 13.05 -11.56 -16.22
C CYS A 4 11.90 -10.81 -16.85
N THR A 5 10.81 -10.61 -16.10
CA THR A 5 9.64 -9.86 -16.54
C THR A 5 9.90 -8.35 -16.61
N VAL A 6 10.92 -7.84 -15.91
CA VAL A 6 11.31 -6.42 -15.90
C VAL A 6 12.04 -6.02 -17.18
N CYS A 7 12.98 -6.85 -17.66
CA CYS A 7 13.76 -6.55 -18.88
C CYS A 7 13.38 -7.40 -20.11
N LYS A 8 12.37 -8.28 -19.99
CA LYS A 8 11.88 -9.20 -21.04
C LYS A 8 12.97 -10.06 -21.70
N LYS A 9 14.03 -10.38 -20.96
CA LYS A 9 15.18 -11.19 -21.43
C LYS A 9 15.37 -12.43 -20.57
N ASN A 10 15.98 -13.44 -21.18
CA ASN A 10 16.45 -14.64 -20.50
C ASN A 10 17.62 -14.27 -19.57
N VAL A 11 17.52 -14.68 -18.30
CA VAL A 11 18.56 -14.42 -17.30
C VAL A 11 19.42 -15.65 -17.08
N HIS A 12 20.72 -15.41 -17.14
CA HIS A 12 21.74 -16.42 -16.87
C HIS A 12 22.17 -16.34 -15.40
N ILE A 13 22.17 -17.47 -14.71
CA ILE A 13 22.71 -17.58 -13.36
C ILE A 13 24.21 -17.78 -13.49
N VAL A 14 24.99 -16.85 -12.93
CA VAL A 14 26.44 -16.90 -12.97
C VAL A 14 26.98 -17.27 -11.60
N LYS A 15 27.93 -18.20 -11.60
CA LYS A 15 28.49 -18.85 -10.39
C LYS A 15 29.97 -18.53 -10.18
N ASP A 16 30.61 -17.84 -11.12
CA ASP A 16 32.04 -17.52 -11.12
C ASP A 16 32.26 -16.06 -11.55
N GLU A 17 33.29 -15.41 -11.01
CA GLU A 17 33.59 -13.99 -11.17
C GLU A 17 34.07 -13.66 -12.59
N ASP A 18 34.81 -14.58 -13.24
CA ASP A 18 35.30 -14.40 -14.61
C ASP A 18 34.16 -14.48 -15.65
N ASP A 19 33.15 -15.32 -15.38
CA ASP A 19 31.95 -15.45 -16.22
C ASP A 19 31.01 -14.25 -16.01
N LEU A 20 31.01 -13.65 -14.82
CA LEU A 20 30.24 -12.45 -14.51
C LEU A 20 30.79 -11.25 -15.28
N GLN A 21 32.11 -11.06 -15.24
CA GLN A 21 32.75 -9.97 -15.98
C GLN A 21 32.53 -10.08 -17.48
N LYS A 22 32.63 -11.28 -18.07
CA LYS A 22 32.34 -11.48 -19.50
C LYS A 22 30.90 -11.14 -19.88
N LYS A 23 29.91 -11.59 -19.10
CA LYS A 23 28.47 -11.43 -19.41
C LYS A 23 27.93 -10.03 -19.14
N VAL A 24 28.49 -9.34 -18.14
CA VAL A 24 28.18 -7.92 -17.90
C VAL A 24 28.77 -7.04 -19.01
N THR A 25 29.96 -7.38 -19.52
CA THR A 25 30.61 -6.63 -20.60
C THR A 25 29.91 -6.83 -21.96
N SER A 26 29.24 -7.96 -22.17
CA SER A 26 28.41 -8.22 -23.36
C SER A 26 26.99 -7.63 -23.29
N GLY A 27 26.60 -7.00 -22.18
CA GLY A 27 25.29 -6.35 -22.03
C GLY A 27 24.14 -7.31 -21.69
N GLU A 28 24.44 -8.51 -21.19
CA GLU A 28 23.45 -9.48 -20.75
C GLU A 28 22.97 -9.19 -19.32
N CYS A 29 21.70 -9.51 -19.04
CA CYS A 29 21.17 -9.46 -17.67
C CYS A 29 21.58 -10.73 -16.92
N VAL A 30 22.18 -10.58 -15.75
CA VAL A 30 22.79 -11.69 -15.00
C VAL A 30 22.27 -11.74 -13.58
N PHE A 31 21.93 -12.95 -13.11
CA PHE A 31 21.68 -13.22 -11.69
C PHE A 31 22.96 -13.73 -11.04
N VAL A 32 23.38 -13.07 -9.95
CA VAL A 32 24.54 -13.50 -9.16
C VAL A 32 24.07 -14.25 -7.93
N ASP A 33 24.49 -15.50 -7.81
CA ASP A 33 24.31 -16.31 -6.60
C ASP A 33 25.54 -16.17 -5.71
N TYR A 34 25.48 -15.22 -4.76
CA TYR A 34 26.60 -14.87 -3.90
C TYR A 34 27.00 -15.99 -2.92
N ALA A 35 26.19 -17.05 -2.79
CA ALA A 35 26.54 -18.21 -1.98
C ALA A 35 27.69 -19.04 -2.59
N ASN A 36 27.84 -19.03 -3.92
CA ASN A 36 28.84 -19.82 -4.63
C ASN A 36 30.16 -19.08 -4.92
N LEU A 37 30.19 -17.75 -4.82
CA LEU A 37 31.38 -16.93 -5.03
C LEU A 37 32.35 -16.92 -3.81
N ARG A 38 31.93 -17.41 -2.66
CA ARG A 38 32.74 -17.46 -1.43
C ARG A 38 33.45 -18.81 -1.29
N LYS A 39 34.74 -18.90 -1.62
CA LYS A 39 35.58 -19.96 -1.04
C LYS A 39 35.94 -19.59 0.40
N GLY A 40 35.25 -20.19 1.37
CA GLY A 40 35.71 -20.24 2.77
C GLY A 40 34.88 -19.53 3.85
N ALA A 41 33.60 -19.18 3.63
CA ALA A 41 32.74 -18.64 4.68
C ALA A 41 31.54 -19.58 4.98
N PRO A 42 31.06 -19.65 6.23
CA PRO A 42 29.98 -20.58 6.60
C PRO A 42 28.64 -20.18 5.93
N PRO A 43 27.77 -21.16 5.61
CA PRO A 43 26.54 -20.91 4.88
C PRO A 43 25.54 -20.15 5.75
N ARG A 44 25.08 -18.98 5.30
CA ARG A 44 23.89 -18.33 5.85
C ARG A 44 22.65 -18.91 5.17
N SER A 45 21.76 -19.49 5.96
CA SER A 45 20.44 -19.93 5.52
C SER A 45 19.50 -18.74 5.37
N SER A 46 19.39 -18.17 4.17
CA SER A 46 18.20 -17.45 3.71
C SER A 46 18.36 -17.08 2.22
N LEU A 47 17.23 -16.99 1.51
CA LEU A 47 17.11 -16.59 0.10
C LEU A 47 17.66 -15.18 -0.23
N ALA A 48 18.34 -14.50 0.69
CA ALA A 48 18.72 -13.08 0.62
C ALA A 48 20.03 -12.79 -0.15
N ALA A 49 20.67 -13.79 -0.76
CA ALA A 49 21.98 -13.62 -1.43
C ALA A 49 21.86 -13.54 -2.96
N ARG A 50 20.85 -12.84 -3.49
CA ARG A 50 20.62 -12.66 -4.92
C ARG A 50 20.48 -11.18 -5.25
N GLY A 51 21.42 -10.63 -6.03
CA GLY A 51 21.45 -9.22 -6.45
C GLY A 51 21.44 -9.08 -7.96
N PHE A 52 20.80 -8.00 -8.45
CA PHE A 52 20.75 -7.60 -9.85
C PHE A 52 21.84 -6.56 -10.12
N VAL A 53 22.63 -6.74 -11.18
CA VAL A 53 23.66 -5.77 -11.57
C VAL A 53 23.39 -5.37 -13.02
N THR A 54 23.11 -4.09 -13.26
CA THR A 54 23.06 -3.49 -14.60
C THR A 54 24.35 -2.74 -14.89
N ARG A 55 24.66 -2.57 -16.18
CA ARG A 55 25.83 -1.79 -16.63
C ARG A 55 25.79 -0.34 -16.11
N GLU A 56 24.60 0.25 -16.04
CA GLU A 56 24.37 1.61 -15.54
C GLU A 56 24.71 1.74 -14.04
N ALA A 57 24.40 0.74 -13.22
CA ALA A 57 24.77 0.72 -11.81
C ALA A 57 26.30 0.67 -11.62
N LEU A 58 27.01 -0.07 -12.49
CA LEU A 58 28.47 -0.16 -12.47
C LEU A 58 29.15 1.14 -12.94
N GLU A 59 28.57 1.80 -13.94
CA GLU A 59 29.09 3.07 -14.47
C GLU A 59 28.85 4.25 -13.51
N SER A 60 27.71 4.25 -12.79
CA SER A 60 27.41 5.20 -11.72
C SER A 60 28.41 5.11 -10.56
N GLU A 61 28.77 3.89 -10.14
CA GLU A 61 29.75 3.67 -9.07
C GLU A 61 31.18 4.06 -9.50
N ARG A 62 31.54 3.81 -10.76
CA ARG A 62 32.81 4.28 -11.35
C ARG A 62 32.90 5.80 -11.46
N ALA A 63 31.78 6.50 -11.64
CA ALA A 63 31.74 7.96 -11.63
C ALA A 63 31.96 8.52 -10.21
N ARG A 64 31.40 7.85 -9.20
CA ARG A 64 31.53 8.19 -7.77
C ARG A 64 32.99 8.11 -7.27
N GLN A 65 33.79 7.19 -7.83
CA GLN A 65 35.21 7.00 -7.48
C GLN A 65 36.17 8.05 -8.05
N ARG A 66 35.76 8.89 -9.01
CA ARG A 66 36.64 9.94 -9.59
C ARG A 66 36.82 11.17 -8.68
N GLY A 67 36.10 11.26 -7.55
CA GLY A 67 36.09 12.42 -6.67
C GLY A 67 36.98 12.37 -5.42
N HIS A 68 37.62 11.24 -5.09
CA HIS A 68 38.42 11.13 -3.86
C HIS A 68 39.70 10.31 -4.06
N GLU A 69 40.79 10.98 -4.41
CA GLU A 69 42.12 10.37 -4.49
C GLU A 69 42.85 10.51 -3.14
N ARG A 70 42.89 9.43 -2.35
CA ARG A 70 43.86 9.27 -1.25
C ARG A 70 44.80 8.09 -1.56
N LYS A 71 46.09 8.43 -1.65
CA LYS A 71 47.22 7.51 -1.89
C LYS A 71 47.35 6.49 -0.76
N GLY A 72 47.38 5.21 -1.11
CA GLY A 72 47.76 4.08 -0.25
C GLY A 72 48.77 3.19 -0.98
N PRO A 73 49.54 2.34 -0.26
CA PRO A 73 50.74 1.69 -0.78
C PRO A 73 50.44 0.61 -1.84
N PRO A 74 51.42 0.24 -2.69
CA PRO A 74 51.19 -0.59 -3.86
C PRO A 74 51.04 -2.07 -3.48
N GLY A 75 50.02 -2.74 -4.02
CA GLY A 75 50.00 -4.20 -4.13
C GLY A 75 48.92 -4.99 -3.37
N ALA A 76 47.86 -4.37 -2.86
CA ALA A 76 46.69 -5.10 -2.35
C ALA A 76 45.38 -4.55 -2.94
N PRO A 77 44.45 -5.41 -3.42
CA PRO A 77 43.13 -4.95 -3.85
C PRO A 77 42.38 -4.36 -2.65
N LYS A 78 42.01 -3.08 -2.74
CA LYS A 78 41.16 -2.38 -1.77
C LYS A 78 39.79 -3.06 -1.74
N LEU A 79 39.56 -3.91 -0.74
CA LEU A 79 38.22 -4.28 -0.29
C LEU A 79 37.60 -3.05 0.37
N TRP A 80 36.51 -2.55 -0.23
CA TRP A 80 35.68 -1.52 0.35
C TRP A 80 34.85 -2.16 1.46
N TYR A 81 35.06 -1.75 2.71
CA TYR A 81 34.10 -1.99 3.77
C TYR A 81 33.27 -0.71 3.88
N SER A 82 32.04 -0.73 3.36
CA SER A 82 30.99 0.15 3.83
C SER A 82 30.35 -0.55 5.01
N ASP A 83 30.82 -0.21 6.21
CA ASP A 83 30.09 -0.50 7.45
C ASP A 83 28.97 0.53 7.54
N ASP A 84 27.92 0.33 6.74
CA ASP A 84 26.64 0.99 6.93
C ASP A 84 25.57 0.01 6.45
N SER A 85 24.66 -0.28 7.36
CA SER A 85 23.50 -1.15 7.22
C SER A 85 22.45 -0.57 6.26
N GLU A 86 22.81 -0.29 5.03
CA GLU A 86 21.85 0.07 3.99
C GLU A 86 21.43 -1.20 3.24
N GLU A 87 20.23 -1.67 3.57
CA GLU A 87 19.51 -2.60 2.71
C GLU A 87 19.52 -2.07 1.27
N PRO A 88 19.58 -2.93 0.23
CA PRO A 88 19.52 -2.45 -1.15
C PRO A 88 18.28 -1.56 -1.28
N PHE A 89 18.47 -0.30 -1.70
CA PHE A 89 17.41 0.68 -1.95
C PHE A 89 16.46 0.15 -3.04
N LEU A 90 15.57 -0.76 -2.65
CA LEU A 90 14.41 -1.13 -3.42
C LEU A 90 13.49 0.10 -3.41
N GLY A 91 13.18 0.63 -4.59
CA GLY A 91 12.22 1.72 -4.71
C GLY A 91 10.91 1.35 -4.01
N ALA A 92 10.31 2.30 -3.30
CA ALA A 92 9.05 2.07 -2.59
C ALA A 92 7.98 1.53 -3.55
N THR A 93 7.37 0.40 -3.18
CA THR A 93 6.29 -0.19 -3.95
C THR A 93 4.97 0.53 -3.70
N HIS A 94 3.99 0.27 -4.55
CA HIS A 94 2.65 0.81 -4.38
C HIS A 94 2.05 0.48 -3.00
N GLU A 95 2.28 -0.74 -2.50
CA GLU A 95 1.81 -1.20 -1.18
C GLU A 95 2.51 -0.48 -0.03
N ASP A 96 3.81 -0.20 -0.18
CA ASP A 96 4.59 0.52 0.84
C ASP A 96 4.06 1.95 1.01
N LEU A 97 3.76 2.63 -0.10
CA LEU A 97 3.24 3.99 -0.07
C LEU A 97 1.81 4.08 0.47
N LEU A 98 0.99 3.07 0.17
CA LEU A 98 -0.38 2.97 0.68
C LEU A 98 -0.42 2.66 2.18
N SER A 99 0.57 1.92 2.70
CA SER A 99 0.61 1.49 4.11
C SER A 99 1.26 2.50 5.05
N ARG A 100 1.88 3.58 4.55
CA ARG A 100 2.59 4.55 5.39
C ARG A 100 1.60 5.47 6.14
N PRO A 101 1.78 5.65 7.46
CA PRO A 101 1.01 6.64 8.20
C PRO A 101 1.38 8.06 7.78
N GLY A 102 0.46 9.02 7.97
CA GLY A 102 0.72 10.44 7.72
C GLY A 102 1.97 10.95 8.45
N GLN A 103 2.73 11.85 7.83
CA GLN A 103 3.96 12.41 8.41
C GLN A 103 3.62 13.47 9.47
N GLY A 104 3.39 13.02 10.70
CA GLY A 104 3.34 13.87 11.89
C GLY A 104 4.50 13.54 12.84
N VAL A 105 5.49 14.45 12.91
CA VAL A 105 6.51 14.68 13.95
C VAL A 105 7.09 13.44 14.66
N THR A 106 8.35 13.13 14.36
CA THR A 106 9.22 12.36 15.25
C THR A 106 9.45 13.13 16.54
N ASP A 107 8.83 12.68 17.62
CA ASP A 107 9.35 12.83 18.98
C ASP A 107 9.18 11.51 19.75
N ALA A 108 10.20 11.17 20.54
CA ALA A 108 10.54 9.84 20.99
C ALA A 108 9.82 9.37 22.29
N PRO A 109 10.36 8.37 23.01
CA PRO A 109 9.70 7.12 23.36
C PRO A 109 8.83 7.18 24.63
N GLY A 110 7.70 6.50 24.59
CA GLY A 110 6.84 6.32 25.76
C GLY A 110 5.60 5.50 25.44
N MET A 111 5.79 4.26 24.95
CA MET A 111 4.66 3.37 24.71
C MET A 111 4.12 2.88 26.05
N VAL A 112 3.16 3.61 26.61
CA VAL A 112 2.16 3.03 27.49
C VAL A 112 1.39 2.05 26.60
N GLU A 113 1.69 0.75 26.72
CA GLU A 113 0.91 -0.29 26.08
C GLU A 113 -0.54 -0.15 26.56
N SER A 114 -1.38 0.47 25.71
CA SER A 114 -2.82 0.43 25.85
C SER A 114 -3.22 -1.02 26.07
N THR A 115 -3.63 -1.36 27.30
CA THR A 115 -3.92 -2.72 27.75
C THR A 115 -5.25 -3.20 27.13
N SER A 116 -5.32 -3.25 25.80
CA SER A 116 -6.49 -3.75 25.08
C SER A 116 -6.49 -5.27 25.12
N GLU A 117 -7.58 -5.87 25.59
CA GLU A 117 -7.70 -7.33 25.69
C GLU A 117 -8.13 -7.97 24.36
N ALA A 118 -8.52 -7.15 23.37
CA ALA A 118 -8.85 -7.58 22.02
C ALA A 118 -8.52 -6.53 20.96
N THR A 119 -8.37 -6.98 19.72
CA THR A 119 -8.25 -6.11 18.53
C THR A 119 -9.31 -6.49 17.52
N LEU A 120 -10.00 -5.49 16.98
CA LEU A 120 -10.90 -5.61 15.83
C LEU A 120 -10.26 -4.89 14.64
N GLU A 121 -10.20 -5.57 13.51
CA GLU A 121 -9.63 -5.02 12.28
C GLU A 121 -10.69 -5.05 11.18
N LEU A 122 -11.05 -3.87 10.66
CA LEU A 122 -11.84 -3.73 9.45
C LEU A 122 -10.90 -3.43 8.28
N LYS A 123 -10.99 -4.29 7.26
CA LYS A 123 -10.32 -4.08 5.97
C LYS A 123 -11.34 -4.05 4.87
N GLU A 124 -11.25 -3.06 4.01
CA GLU A 124 -12.11 -2.92 2.84
C GLU A 124 -11.30 -2.52 1.61
N ASN A 125 -11.57 -3.18 0.49
CA ASN A 125 -11.08 -2.82 -0.82
C ASN A 125 -12.26 -2.38 -1.70
N VAL A 126 -12.17 -1.18 -2.27
CA VAL A 126 -13.19 -0.55 -3.10
C VAL A 126 -12.63 -0.34 -4.50
N GLU A 127 -13.24 -0.96 -5.49
CA GLU A 127 -12.92 -0.75 -6.90
C GLU A 127 -13.95 0.19 -7.52
N VAL A 128 -13.47 1.29 -8.09
CA VAL A 128 -14.29 2.30 -8.74
C VAL A 128 -13.89 2.35 -10.21
N VAL A 129 -14.89 2.28 -11.08
CA VAL A 129 -14.71 2.49 -12.53
C VAL A 129 -15.25 3.88 -12.86
N ILE A 130 -14.40 4.72 -13.45
CA ILE A 130 -14.75 6.07 -13.88
C ILE A 130 -14.63 6.19 -15.40
N ASN A 131 -15.50 7.00 -16.01
CA ASN A 131 -15.39 7.36 -17.41
C ASN A 131 -14.23 8.34 -17.61
N GLN A 132 -13.83 8.56 -18.86
CA GLN A 132 -12.79 9.55 -19.22
C GLN A 132 -13.10 10.97 -18.71
N GLY A 133 -14.38 11.33 -18.55
CA GLY A 133 -14.82 12.60 -17.96
C GLY A 133 -14.84 12.66 -16.43
N GLY A 134 -14.41 11.60 -15.74
CA GLY A 134 -14.38 11.53 -14.27
C GLY A 134 -15.71 11.15 -13.61
N THR A 135 -16.75 10.85 -14.38
CA THR A 135 -18.03 10.34 -13.85
C THR A 135 -17.92 8.87 -13.49
N MET A 136 -18.41 8.47 -12.32
CA MET A 136 -18.46 7.07 -11.90
C MET A 136 -19.42 6.26 -12.78
N LYS A 137 -18.93 5.14 -13.32
CA LYS A 137 -19.68 4.15 -14.11
C LYS A 137 -20.13 2.95 -13.26
N GLY A 138 -19.33 2.59 -12.25
CA GLY A 138 -19.66 1.51 -11.33
C GLY A 138 -18.72 1.47 -10.14
N CYS A 139 -19.19 0.82 -9.07
CA CYS A 139 -18.45 0.65 -7.82
C CYS A 139 -18.64 -0.79 -7.33
N SER A 140 -17.56 -1.41 -6.85
CA SER A 140 -17.64 -2.65 -6.11
C SER A 140 -16.80 -2.55 -4.84
N ALA A 141 -17.24 -3.18 -3.76
CA ALA A 141 -16.51 -3.15 -2.50
C ALA A 141 -16.50 -4.53 -1.89
N ASN A 142 -15.35 -4.94 -1.35
CA ASN A 142 -15.17 -6.19 -0.64
C ASN A 142 -14.46 -5.92 0.66
N GLY A 143 -14.99 -6.43 1.77
CA GLY A 143 -14.35 -6.22 3.06
C GLY A 143 -14.57 -7.34 4.05
N SER A 144 -13.84 -7.24 5.15
CA SER A 144 -13.85 -8.22 6.22
C SER A 144 -13.62 -7.56 7.57
N LEU A 145 -14.25 -8.15 8.58
CA LEU A 145 -13.99 -7.87 9.99
C LEU A 145 -13.28 -9.07 10.59
N SER A 146 -12.11 -8.81 11.17
CA SER A 146 -11.32 -9.80 11.91
C SER A 146 -11.27 -9.46 13.40
N PHE A 147 -11.34 -10.49 14.24
CA PHE A 147 -11.23 -10.38 15.69
C PHE A 147 -10.01 -11.15 16.20
N THR A 148 -9.20 -10.48 17.02
CA THR A 148 -8.04 -11.07 17.68
C THR A 148 -8.23 -10.99 19.19
N ALA A 149 -8.34 -12.14 19.85
CA ALA A 149 -8.37 -12.22 21.31
C ALA A 149 -6.95 -12.18 21.88
N LYS A 150 -6.67 -11.31 22.86
CA LYS A 150 -5.37 -11.28 23.55
C LYS A 150 -5.42 -11.95 24.94
N SER A 151 -6.61 -12.09 25.52
CA SER A 151 -6.84 -12.75 26.80
C SER A 151 -7.84 -13.92 26.68
N ASP A 152 -7.76 -14.87 27.62
CA ASP A 152 -8.72 -15.98 27.71
C ASP A 152 -10.17 -15.51 27.92
N ARG A 153 -10.32 -14.33 28.52
CA ARG A 153 -11.62 -13.67 28.66
C ARG A 153 -12.12 -13.25 27.27
N ALA A 154 -11.33 -12.45 26.55
CA ALA A 154 -11.66 -12.01 25.19
C ALA A 154 -11.90 -13.18 24.22
N ALA A 155 -11.32 -14.35 24.48
CA ALA A 155 -11.54 -15.55 23.68
C ALA A 155 -13.00 -16.05 23.70
N LEU A 156 -13.81 -15.65 24.67
CA LEU A 156 -15.24 -15.97 24.77
C LEU A 156 -16.15 -14.82 24.28
N ALA A 157 -15.58 -13.84 23.59
CA ALA A 157 -16.31 -12.64 23.22
C ALA A 157 -17.43 -12.86 22.21
N ARG A 158 -18.42 -11.96 22.29
CA ARG A 158 -19.43 -11.75 21.25
C ARG A 158 -19.26 -10.36 20.67
N VAL A 159 -19.05 -10.28 19.36
CA VAL A 159 -18.92 -9.01 18.65
C VAL A 159 -20.28 -8.59 18.16
N VAL A 160 -20.72 -7.38 18.50
CA VAL A 160 -22.02 -6.84 18.11
C VAL A 160 -21.82 -5.78 17.06
N LEU A 161 -22.45 -5.98 15.90
CA LEU A 161 -22.50 -5.02 14.80
C LEU A 161 -23.87 -4.34 14.77
N LYS A 162 -23.90 -3.09 14.31
CA LYS A 162 -25.11 -2.31 14.02
C LYS A 162 -25.04 -1.78 12.58
N ASN A 163 -26.17 -1.27 12.08
CA ASN A 163 -26.31 -0.76 10.72
C ASN A 163 -25.89 -1.80 9.66
N VAL A 164 -26.13 -3.08 9.94
CA VAL A 164 -26.06 -4.10 8.90
C VAL A 164 -27.27 -3.86 8.01
N ASP A 165 -27.05 -3.14 6.92
CA ASP A 165 -28.11 -2.74 6.01
C ASP A 165 -28.86 -3.98 5.49
N LYS A 166 -30.17 -3.82 5.26
CA LYS A 166 -31.01 -4.85 4.64
C LYS A 166 -31.27 -4.56 3.17
N SER A 167 -30.77 -3.45 2.64
CA SER A 167 -30.83 -3.23 1.20
C SER A 167 -30.19 -4.43 0.50
N HIS A 168 -30.87 -4.98 -0.51
CA HIS A 168 -30.41 -6.16 -1.26
C HIS A 168 -29.11 -5.92 -2.05
N THR A 169 -28.46 -4.77 -1.86
CA THR A 169 -27.24 -4.36 -2.55
C THR A 169 -25.98 -4.89 -1.87
N TRP A 170 -25.99 -5.03 -0.54
CA TRP A 170 -24.86 -5.58 0.22
C TRP A 170 -25.07 -7.06 0.54
N ASN A 171 -24.06 -7.86 0.25
CA ASN A 171 -24.04 -9.29 0.52
C ASN A 171 -23.20 -9.57 1.76
N PHE A 172 -23.85 -9.95 2.86
CA PHE A 172 -23.19 -10.26 4.13
C PHE A 172 -23.01 -11.77 4.33
N ARG A 173 -21.83 -12.17 4.80
CA ARG A 173 -21.50 -13.58 5.07
C ARG A 173 -20.74 -13.73 6.39
N THR A 174 -21.02 -14.82 7.11
CA THR A 174 -20.27 -15.22 8.30
C THR A 174 -19.53 -16.53 8.02
N PRO A 175 -18.24 -16.66 8.36
CA PRO A 175 -17.51 -17.92 8.20
C PRO A 175 -18.16 -19.08 8.97
N TYR A 176 -17.96 -20.32 8.51
CA TYR A 176 -18.67 -21.51 9.02
C TYR A 176 -18.56 -21.72 10.55
N LEU A 177 -17.40 -21.38 11.13
CA LEU A 177 -17.13 -21.54 12.56
C LEU A 177 -17.67 -20.39 13.43
N VAL A 178 -18.30 -19.39 12.82
CA VAL A 178 -18.87 -18.22 13.47
C VAL A 178 -20.38 -18.32 13.41
N LYS A 179 -21.00 -18.29 14.58
CA LYS A 179 -22.45 -18.25 14.73
C LYS A 179 -22.92 -16.80 14.76
N SER A 180 -24.15 -16.61 14.30
CA SER A 180 -24.81 -15.32 14.29
C SER A 180 -26.24 -15.41 14.80
N THR A 181 -26.77 -14.30 15.30
CA THR A 181 -28.17 -14.21 15.74
C THR A 181 -29.13 -14.34 14.55
N ARG A 182 -30.06 -15.30 14.63
CA ARG A 182 -31.05 -15.60 13.56
C ARG A 182 -32.13 -14.52 13.33
N LYS A 183 -32.28 -13.52 14.20
CA LYS A 183 -33.38 -12.54 14.13
C LYS A 183 -32.88 -11.11 13.88
N PRO A 184 -32.73 -10.70 12.62
CA PRO A 184 -32.37 -9.32 12.25
C PRO A 184 -33.54 -8.32 12.34
N TYR A 185 -34.69 -8.69 12.92
CA TYR A 185 -35.96 -7.93 12.85
C TYR A 185 -36.15 -6.84 13.92
N LEU A 186 -35.11 -6.53 14.70
CA LEU A 186 -35.18 -5.39 15.61
C LEU A 186 -35.03 -4.07 14.81
N PRO A 187 -35.66 -2.98 15.26
CA PRO A 187 -35.66 -1.67 14.58
C PRO A 187 -34.26 -1.04 14.42
N THR A 188 -33.25 -1.59 15.08
CA THR A 188 -31.82 -1.37 14.79
C THR A 188 -31.25 -2.68 14.26
N SER A 189 -30.78 -2.75 13.02
CA SER A 189 -30.21 -3.97 12.42
C SER A 189 -28.92 -4.40 13.11
N ARG A 190 -29.09 -5.19 14.19
CA ARG A 190 -28.03 -5.65 15.08
C ARG A 190 -27.67 -7.10 14.76
N LEU A 191 -26.38 -7.37 14.63
CA LEU A 191 -25.84 -8.71 14.35
C LEU A 191 -24.80 -9.06 15.41
N GLU A 192 -25.07 -10.09 16.21
CA GLU A 192 -24.08 -10.60 17.16
C GLU A 192 -23.34 -11.79 16.54
N LEU A 193 -22.01 -11.81 16.70
CA LEU A 193 -21.10 -12.80 16.14
C LEU A 193 -20.27 -13.44 17.25
N TRP A 194 -20.24 -14.77 17.29
CA TRP A 194 -19.45 -15.52 18.27
C TRP A 194 -19.03 -16.88 17.73
N ARG A 195 -18.14 -17.58 18.44
CA ARG A 195 -17.77 -18.96 18.12
C ARG A 195 -18.29 -19.91 19.21
N GLU A 196 -18.65 -21.13 18.83
CA GLU A 196 -19.00 -22.19 19.80
C GLU A 196 -17.79 -22.60 20.64
N LYS A 197 -16.60 -22.63 20.01
CA LYS A 197 -15.31 -22.79 20.66
C LYS A 197 -14.66 -21.42 20.89
N LYS A 198 -13.84 -21.30 21.93
CA LYS A 198 -13.05 -20.08 22.20
C LYS A 198 -12.29 -19.61 20.94
N PHE A 199 -12.21 -18.30 20.73
CA PHE A 199 -11.30 -17.73 19.74
C PHE A 199 -9.85 -18.09 20.09
N PRO A 200 -9.01 -18.44 19.11
CA PRO A 200 -7.59 -18.64 19.34
C PRO A 200 -6.95 -17.32 19.81
N LEU A 201 -6.06 -17.44 20.80
CA LEU A 201 -5.34 -16.29 21.31
C LEU A 201 -4.30 -15.80 20.31
N LYS A 202 -4.18 -14.48 20.18
CA LYS A 202 -3.17 -13.77 19.38
C LYS A 202 -3.19 -14.13 17.88
N ILE A 203 -4.31 -14.67 17.39
CA ILE A 203 -4.54 -14.97 15.98
C ILE A 203 -5.77 -14.20 15.52
N ALA A 204 -5.64 -13.46 14.42
CA ALA A 204 -6.75 -12.78 13.78
C ALA A 204 -7.68 -13.80 13.12
N VAL A 205 -8.94 -13.82 13.55
CA VAL A 205 -9.97 -14.69 12.98
C VAL A 205 -10.99 -13.82 12.24
N PRO A 206 -11.21 -14.03 10.93
CA PRO A 206 -12.28 -13.36 10.22
C PRO A 206 -13.62 -13.83 10.78
N ILE A 207 -14.49 -12.88 11.09
CA ILE A 207 -15.81 -13.14 11.68
C ILE A 207 -16.97 -12.65 10.84
N PHE A 208 -16.72 -11.73 9.91
CA PHE A 208 -17.73 -11.16 9.04
C PHE A 208 -17.10 -10.75 7.72
N HIS A 209 -17.81 -10.98 6.62
CA HIS A 209 -17.44 -10.56 5.29
C HIS A 209 -18.60 -9.82 4.64
N TRP A 210 -18.29 -8.83 3.82
CA TRP A 210 -19.26 -8.16 2.98
C TRP A 210 -18.73 -8.00 1.57
N SER A 211 -19.66 -8.02 0.61
CA SER A 211 -19.39 -7.63 -0.77
C SER A 211 -20.53 -6.79 -1.32
N TYR A 212 -20.18 -5.86 -2.19
CA TYR A 212 -21.10 -4.92 -2.83
C TYR A 212 -20.73 -4.75 -4.30
N THR A 213 -21.75 -4.57 -5.13
CA THR A 213 -21.61 -4.21 -6.54
C THR A 213 -22.80 -3.34 -6.89
N GLY A 214 -22.55 -2.13 -7.37
CA GLY A 214 -23.60 -1.17 -7.74
C GLY A 214 -23.03 0.22 -7.99
N ASP A 215 -23.88 1.23 -7.92
CA ASP A 215 -23.54 2.60 -8.36
C ASP A 215 -23.46 3.59 -7.20
N SER A 216 -23.26 3.12 -5.97
CA SER A 216 -23.06 4.00 -4.80
C SER A 216 -21.69 4.65 -4.82
N THR A 217 -21.64 5.94 -4.50
CA THR A 217 -20.40 6.71 -4.51
C THR A 217 -19.61 6.48 -3.22
N PRO A 218 -18.31 6.15 -3.31
CA PRO A 218 -17.45 6.02 -2.12
C PRO A 218 -17.26 7.37 -1.42
N PRO A 219 -16.90 7.39 -0.13
CA PRO A 219 -16.80 8.62 0.69
C PRO A 219 -15.77 9.63 0.17
N LEU A 220 -14.79 9.18 -0.62
CA LEU A 220 -13.82 10.02 -1.31
C LEU A 220 -13.86 9.70 -2.80
N HIS A 221 -14.07 10.72 -3.64
CA HIS A 221 -14.00 10.60 -5.09
C HIS A 221 -12.75 11.30 -5.61
N VAL A 222 -11.99 10.65 -6.48
CA VAL A 222 -10.81 11.25 -7.12
C VAL A 222 -10.96 11.23 -8.63
N THR A 223 -10.55 12.33 -9.25
CA THR A 223 -10.51 12.50 -10.70
C THR A 223 -9.09 12.87 -11.11
N CYS A 224 -8.59 12.24 -12.18
CA CYS A 224 -7.31 12.56 -12.80
C CYS A 224 -7.58 12.99 -14.24
N LEU A 225 -7.19 14.22 -14.57
CA LEU A 225 -7.37 14.82 -15.89
C LEU A 225 -5.99 15.09 -16.49
N PRO A 226 -5.47 14.15 -17.30
CA PRO A 226 -4.27 14.36 -18.09
C PRO A 226 -4.61 15.17 -19.36
N GLU A 227 -3.78 16.16 -19.69
CA GLU A 227 -3.88 17.03 -20.87
C GLU A 227 -2.54 17.02 -21.62
N LYS A 228 -2.55 16.59 -22.88
CA LYS A 228 -1.35 16.51 -23.72
C LYS A 228 -0.96 17.89 -24.25
N ASP A 229 0.32 18.23 -24.11
CA ASP A 229 0.94 19.32 -24.85
C ASP A 229 1.85 18.74 -25.94
N GLU A 230 1.29 18.55 -27.14
CA GLU A 230 2.01 18.01 -28.30
C GLU A 230 3.20 18.89 -28.72
N GLY A 231 3.17 20.19 -28.41
CA GLY A 231 4.24 21.12 -28.77
C GLY A 231 5.51 20.91 -27.95
N THR A 232 5.37 20.47 -26.69
CA THR A 232 6.49 20.24 -25.77
C THR A 232 6.76 18.76 -25.49
N GLY A 233 5.85 17.86 -25.89
CA GLY A 233 5.92 16.44 -25.55
C GLY A 233 5.69 16.16 -24.06
N THR A 234 5.04 17.09 -23.37
CA THR A 234 4.75 16.98 -21.94
C THR A 234 3.26 16.75 -21.70
N MET A 235 2.96 16.09 -20.59
CA MET A 235 1.62 15.92 -20.07
C MET A 235 1.42 16.86 -18.90
N HIS A 236 0.35 17.64 -18.93
CA HIS A 236 -0.14 18.38 -17.79
C HIS A 236 -1.21 17.55 -17.08
N VAL A 237 -1.00 17.24 -15.80
CA VAL A 237 -1.88 16.34 -15.05
C VAL A 237 -2.48 17.07 -13.88
N ARG A 238 -3.81 17.10 -13.84
CA ARG A 238 -4.57 17.65 -12.72
C ARG A 238 -5.34 16.55 -12.00
N VAL A 239 -4.95 16.29 -10.76
CA VAL A 239 -5.60 15.34 -9.86
C VAL A 239 -6.44 16.12 -8.85
N ARG A 240 -7.70 15.74 -8.66
CA ARG A 240 -8.62 16.39 -7.73
C ARG A 240 -9.31 15.36 -6.88
N TYR A 241 -9.41 15.60 -5.57
CA TYR A 241 -10.30 14.83 -4.72
C TYR A 241 -11.51 15.66 -4.28
N GLY A 242 -12.61 14.98 -4.00
CA GLY A 242 -13.82 15.52 -3.40
C GLY A 242 -14.39 14.54 -2.37
N LEU A 243 -14.59 15.01 -1.15
CA LEU A 243 -15.28 14.30 -0.09
C LEU A 243 -16.78 14.31 -0.39
N THR A 244 -17.34 13.13 -0.65
CA THR A 244 -18.75 12.96 -1.02
C THR A 244 -19.64 12.73 0.20
N ALA A 245 -19.06 12.21 1.27
CA ALA A 245 -19.71 11.97 2.55
C ALA A 245 -19.15 12.95 3.61
N PRO A 246 -19.79 14.11 3.84
CA PRO A 246 -19.24 15.17 4.70
C PRO A 246 -19.10 14.78 6.17
N ASP A 247 -19.78 13.72 6.61
CA ASP A 247 -19.68 13.18 7.96
C ASP A 247 -18.43 12.30 8.17
N PHE A 248 -17.74 11.92 7.08
CA PHE A 248 -16.50 11.16 7.17
C PHE A 248 -15.33 12.08 7.48
N LYS A 249 -14.51 11.67 8.45
CA LYS A 249 -13.18 12.19 8.70
C LYS A 249 -12.17 11.10 8.32
N LEU A 250 -11.52 11.32 7.19
CA LEU A 250 -10.49 10.43 6.66
C LEU A 250 -9.15 10.88 7.21
N THR A 251 -8.29 9.93 7.56
CA THR A 251 -6.97 10.19 8.14
C THR A 251 -5.89 9.38 7.43
N SER A 252 -4.67 9.89 7.39
CA SER A 252 -3.53 9.26 6.68
C SER A 252 -3.90 8.90 5.25
N VAL A 253 -4.41 9.87 4.49
CA VAL A 253 -4.85 9.67 3.11
C VAL A 253 -3.65 9.73 2.18
N ASN A 254 -3.36 8.62 1.51
CA ASN A 254 -2.31 8.49 0.51
C ASN A 254 -2.95 8.23 -0.85
N ILE A 255 -2.90 9.20 -1.76
CA ILE A 255 -3.31 9.06 -3.16
C ILE A 255 -2.04 8.80 -3.98
N VAL A 256 -1.92 7.63 -4.60
CA VAL A 256 -0.71 7.20 -5.29
C VAL A 256 -1.01 7.06 -6.79
N LEU A 257 -0.19 7.73 -7.59
CA LEU A 257 -0.25 7.74 -9.05
C LEU A 257 1.02 7.12 -9.63
N SER A 258 0.85 6.38 -10.73
CA SER A 258 1.97 5.94 -11.56
C SER A 258 2.31 7.02 -12.59
N LEU A 259 3.60 7.25 -12.81
CA LEU A 259 4.11 8.32 -13.67
C LEU A 259 4.59 7.81 -15.03
N GLY A 260 4.74 6.50 -15.22
CA GLY A 260 5.15 5.89 -16.48
C GLY A 260 6.61 6.12 -16.91
N THR A 261 7.34 6.99 -16.22
CA THR A 261 8.76 7.29 -16.47
C THR A 261 9.56 7.32 -15.17
N THR A 262 10.81 6.84 -15.20
CA THR A 262 11.78 6.92 -14.10
C THR A 262 12.83 8.02 -14.34
N ALA A 263 12.87 8.59 -15.55
CA ALA A 263 13.98 9.42 -16.00
C ALA A 263 13.92 10.85 -15.46
N ASP A 264 12.73 11.47 -15.48
CA ASP A 264 12.54 12.86 -15.13
C ASP A 264 11.47 13.03 -14.04
N PRO A 265 11.73 13.84 -13.01
CA PRO A 265 10.75 14.09 -11.95
C PRO A 265 9.59 14.96 -12.44
N PRO A 266 8.38 14.79 -11.87
CA PRO A 266 7.26 15.67 -12.17
C PRO A 266 7.56 17.09 -11.65
N THR A 267 7.21 18.09 -12.46
CA THR A 267 7.26 19.50 -12.06
C THR A 267 5.91 19.87 -11.45
N VAL A 268 5.84 19.88 -10.11
CA VAL A 268 4.61 20.25 -9.38
C VAL A 268 4.40 21.76 -9.40
N ARG A 269 3.23 22.19 -9.87
CA ARG A 269 2.82 23.61 -9.95
C ARG A 269 2.04 24.04 -8.72
N SER A 270 1.14 23.18 -8.25
CA SER A 270 0.30 23.42 -7.08
C SER A 270 -0.05 22.11 -6.39
N VAL A 271 -0.10 22.11 -5.06
CA VAL A 271 -0.49 20.95 -4.26
C VAL A 271 -1.20 21.39 -2.99
N ASP A 272 -2.38 20.83 -2.74
CA ASP A 272 -3.05 20.90 -1.45
C ASP A 272 -2.57 19.72 -0.59
N GLY A 273 -1.79 19.95 0.46
CA GLY A 273 -1.16 18.90 1.27
C GLY A 273 0.33 18.75 0.97
N SER A 274 0.84 17.53 0.97
CA SER A 274 2.25 17.24 0.64
C SER A 274 2.37 16.15 -0.42
N TYR A 275 3.52 16.05 -1.08
CA TYR A 275 3.78 14.98 -2.04
C TYR A 275 5.18 14.39 -1.89
N GLU A 276 5.31 13.12 -2.25
CA GLU A 276 6.59 12.40 -2.35
C GLU A 276 6.71 11.79 -3.75
N HIS A 277 7.81 12.10 -4.44
CA HIS A 277 8.15 11.45 -5.71
C HIS A 277 9.12 10.29 -5.45
N HIS A 278 8.82 9.13 -6.03
CA HIS A 278 9.63 7.92 -5.96
C HIS A 278 10.16 7.56 -7.35
N PRO A 279 11.36 8.03 -7.73
CA PRO A 279 11.90 7.87 -9.08
C PRO A 279 12.11 6.41 -9.50
N LEU A 280 12.54 5.56 -8.55
CA LEU A 280 12.86 4.15 -8.82
C LEU A 280 11.63 3.32 -9.18
N SER A 281 10.46 3.69 -8.67
CA SER A 281 9.19 3.02 -8.93
C SER A 281 8.27 3.80 -9.86
N SER A 282 8.70 4.98 -10.35
CA SER A 282 7.87 5.91 -11.11
C SER A 282 6.55 6.25 -10.41
N LEU A 283 6.58 6.45 -9.09
CA LEU A 283 5.36 6.76 -8.32
C LEU A 283 5.36 8.18 -7.78
N LEU A 284 4.19 8.79 -7.76
CA LEU A 284 3.91 10.05 -7.05
C LEU A 284 2.88 9.76 -5.96
N CYS A 285 3.26 10.01 -4.70
CA CYS A 285 2.37 9.88 -3.56
C CYS A 285 1.94 11.27 -3.10
N TRP A 286 0.64 11.56 -3.24
CA TRP A 286 -0.01 12.76 -2.72
C TRP A 286 -0.63 12.45 -1.35
N ARG A 287 -0.23 13.20 -0.32
CA ARG A 287 -0.59 12.93 1.07
C ARG A 287 -1.40 14.04 1.70
N ASN A 288 -2.44 13.63 2.40
CA ASN A 288 -3.23 14.47 3.30
C ASN A 288 -3.41 13.77 4.65
N ASP A 289 -3.01 14.44 5.73
CA ASP A 289 -3.13 13.87 7.08
C ASP A 289 -4.58 13.68 7.50
N ILE A 290 -5.44 14.64 7.16
CA ILE A 290 -6.87 14.64 7.47
C ILE A 290 -7.64 15.23 6.28
N ILE A 291 -8.71 14.56 5.85
CA ILE A 291 -9.72 15.10 4.93
C ILE A 291 -11.07 15.03 5.64
N ASP A 292 -11.70 16.19 5.84
CA ASP A 292 -13.03 16.32 6.43
C ASP A 292 -13.79 17.53 5.82
N ARG A 293 -14.90 17.92 6.45
CA ARG A 293 -15.74 19.06 6.04
C ARG A 293 -15.01 20.40 5.92
N THR A 294 -13.84 20.57 6.55
CA THR A 294 -13.06 21.82 6.51
C THR A 294 -12.20 21.93 5.25
N ASN A 295 -11.84 20.79 4.66
CA ASN A 295 -11.07 20.66 3.43
C ASN A 295 -11.67 19.58 2.50
N PRO A 296 -12.95 19.71 2.12
CA PRO A 296 -13.68 18.66 1.40
C PRO A 296 -13.19 18.47 -0.03
N THR A 297 -12.35 19.36 -0.55
CA THR A 297 -11.76 19.27 -1.88
C THR A 297 -10.29 19.63 -1.83
N GLY A 298 -9.50 19.06 -2.72
CA GLY A 298 -8.12 19.48 -2.95
C GLY A 298 -7.66 19.12 -4.34
N VAL A 299 -6.53 19.71 -4.73
CA VAL A 299 -5.95 19.65 -6.07
C VAL A 299 -4.44 19.38 -5.98
N LEU A 300 -3.96 18.52 -6.87
CA LEU A 300 -2.56 18.38 -7.22
C LEU A 300 -2.43 18.63 -8.73
N ASP A 301 -1.56 19.56 -9.09
CA ASP A 301 -1.34 20.01 -10.46
C ASP A 301 0.16 19.94 -10.75
N PHE A 302 0.53 19.14 -11.75
CA PHE A 302 1.92 18.93 -12.14
C PHE A 302 2.07 18.69 -13.65
N SER A 303 3.29 18.81 -14.16
CA SER A 303 3.65 18.42 -15.53
C SER A 303 4.75 17.37 -15.54
N ILE A 304 4.68 16.42 -16.47
CA ILE A 304 5.67 15.36 -16.62
C ILE A 304 5.92 15.03 -18.10
N PRO A 305 7.15 14.66 -18.51
CA PRO A 305 7.39 14.21 -19.89
C PRO A 305 6.61 12.93 -20.22
N GLY A 306 6.04 12.87 -21.42
CA GLY A 306 5.25 11.73 -21.89
C GLY A 306 3.89 12.15 -22.44
N LEU A 307 3.27 11.24 -23.20
CA LEU A 307 2.00 11.48 -23.90
C LEU A 307 0.96 10.35 -23.67
N ASP A 308 1.33 9.33 -22.90
CA ASP A 308 0.43 8.22 -22.58
C ASP A 308 -0.37 8.56 -21.32
N GLU A 309 -1.68 8.76 -21.49
CA GLU A 309 -2.61 9.05 -20.39
C GLU A 309 -2.90 7.81 -19.54
N GLY A 310 -2.78 6.62 -20.12
CA GLY A 310 -3.10 5.36 -19.45
C GLY A 310 -2.17 5.05 -18.27
N VAL A 311 -0.96 5.64 -18.25
CA VAL A 311 0.03 5.39 -17.20
C VAL A 311 -0.41 5.87 -15.82
N PHE A 312 -1.33 6.83 -15.75
CA PHE A 312 -1.82 7.38 -14.47
C PHE A 312 -2.87 6.48 -13.81
N PHE A 313 -3.31 5.42 -14.49
CA PHE A 313 -4.34 4.51 -14.02
C PHE A 313 -3.80 3.08 -13.82
N PRO A 314 -4.27 2.36 -12.78
CA PRO A 314 -5.22 2.82 -11.78
C PRO A 314 -4.59 3.81 -10.80
N LEU A 315 -5.37 4.81 -10.42
CA LEU A 315 -5.05 5.69 -9.31
C LEU A 315 -5.51 4.99 -8.03
N ARG A 316 -4.61 4.75 -7.07
CA ARG A 316 -4.99 4.08 -5.81
C ARG A 316 -4.93 5.00 -4.62
N ILE A 317 -5.81 4.76 -3.67
CA ILE A 317 -5.95 5.56 -2.46
C ILE A 317 -5.98 4.63 -1.27
N ALA A 318 -5.17 4.91 -0.27
CA ALA A 318 -5.31 4.29 1.04
C ALA A 318 -5.66 5.35 2.07
N TYR A 319 -6.57 5.04 2.97
CA TYR A 319 -6.84 5.87 4.13
C TYR A 319 -7.35 5.04 5.32
N SER A 320 -7.33 5.65 6.49
CA SER A 320 -8.00 5.17 7.69
C SER A 320 -9.17 6.08 8.05
N GLY A 321 -10.33 5.48 8.33
CA GLY A 321 -11.54 6.19 8.75
C GLY A 321 -11.66 6.25 10.27
N LEU A 322 -12.17 7.37 10.79
CA LEU A 322 -12.64 7.44 12.19
C LEU A 322 -14.12 7.05 12.31
N GLN A 323 -14.92 7.31 11.27
CA GLN A 323 -16.37 7.08 11.25
C GLN A 323 -16.79 5.77 10.55
N GLY A 324 -15.85 4.99 10.01
CA GLY A 324 -16.12 3.70 9.42
C GLY A 324 -15.48 3.48 8.05
N VAL A 325 -15.89 2.37 7.45
CA VAL A 325 -15.58 1.95 6.09
C VAL A 325 -16.73 2.38 5.14
N PHE A 326 -16.61 2.17 3.84
CA PHE A 326 -17.68 2.47 2.87
C PHE A 326 -18.93 1.62 3.13
N CYS A 327 -18.75 0.35 3.52
CA CYS A 327 -19.86 -0.45 4.04
C CYS A 327 -20.46 0.21 5.30
N PRO A 328 -21.80 0.39 5.38
CA PRO A 328 -22.45 1.10 6.48
C PRO A 328 -22.38 0.39 7.85
N VAL A 329 -21.66 -0.73 7.93
CA VAL A 329 -21.52 -1.55 9.12
C VAL A 329 -20.69 -0.83 10.18
N GLN A 330 -21.17 -0.86 11.42
CA GLN A 330 -20.46 -0.29 12.55
C GLN A 330 -20.35 -1.30 13.68
N ILE A 331 -19.21 -1.31 14.38
CA ILE A 331 -19.08 -2.05 15.63
C ILE A 331 -19.88 -1.31 16.70
N ALA A 332 -20.85 -2.00 17.31
CA ALA A 332 -21.60 -1.45 18.44
C ALA A 332 -20.83 -1.63 19.76
N HIS A 333 -20.36 -2.86 20.04
CA HIS A 333 -19.54 -3.20 21.21
C HIS A 333 -19.08 -4.66 21.15
N VAL A 334 -18.16 -5.03 22.06
CA VAL A 334 -17.70 -6.41 22.29
C VAL A 334 -18.14 -6.86 23.69
N ASN A 335 -18.95 -7.91 23.76
CA ASN A 335 -19.49 -8.44 25.02
C ASN A 335 -18.69 -9.63 25.52
N VAL A 336 -18.17 -9.53 26.76
CA VAL A 336 -17.49 -10.63 27.46
C VAL A 336 -17.85 -10.65 28.96
N GLY A 337 -19.13 -10.65 29.32
CA GLY A 337 -19.58 -10.65 30.73
C GLY A 337 -19.20 -9.41 31.57
N HIS A 338 -18.24 -8.60 31.11
CA HIS A 338 -17.80 -7.27 31.55
C HIS A 338 -17.18 -6.54 30.34
N ASN A 339 -17.09 -5.20 30.42
CA ASN A 339 -16.58 -4.34 29.34
C ASN A 339 -15.14 -4.70 28.97
N VAL A 340 -14.92 -5.24 27.78
CA VAL A 340 -13.58 -5.45 27.23
C VAL A 340 -13.16 -4.20 26.46
N THR A 341 -11.98 -3.68 26.79
CA THR A 341 -11.33 -2.62 26.02
C THR A 341 -10.73 -3.24 24.77
N GLY A 342 -11.21 -2.81 23.61
CA GLY A 342 -10.73 -3.25 22.30
C GLY A 342 -10.16 -2.10 21.51
N THR A 343 -9.10 -2.35 20.75
CA THR A 343 -8.62 -1.42 19.72
C THR A 343 -9.32 -1.74 18.41
N VAL A 344 -9.87 -0.74 17.73
CA VAL A 344 -10.45 -0.89 16.39
C VAL A 344 -9.50 -0.26 15.38
N THR A 345 -9.04 -1.03 14.41
CA THR A 345 -8.28 -0.53 13.26
C THR A 345 -9.14 -0.60 12.01
N GLN A 346 -9.01 0.41 11.15
CA GLN A 346 -9.75 0.53 9.91
C GLN A 346 -8.80 0.93 8.80
N GLN A 347 -8.81 0.17 7.72
CA GLN A 347 -8.02 0.45 6.53
C GLN A 347 -8.90 0.25 5.30
N VAL A 348 -8.97 1.28 4.47
CA VAL A 348 -9.68 1.24 3.19
C VAL A 348 -8.67 1.47 2.07
N LEU A 349 -8.67 0.57 1.10
CA LEU A 349 -7.99 0.72 -0.18
C LEU A 349 -9.04 1.02 -1.24
N MET A 350 -8.80 2.04 -2.06
CA MET A 350 -9.62 2.35 -3.22
C MET A 350 -8.79 2.33 -4.49
N ASN A 351 -9.33 1.78 -5.56
CA ASN A 351 -8.70 1.73 -6.87
C ASN A 351 -9.63 2.38 -7.88
N PHE A 352 -9.19 3.49 -8.47
CA PHE A 352 -9.90 4.22 -9.52
C PHE A 352 -9.34 3.81 -10.87
N ASN A 353 -10.13 3.05 -11.62
CA ASN A 353 -9.82 2.57 -12.95
C ASN A 353 -10.57 3.44 -13.97
N GLN A 354 -9.86 3.91 -14.99
CA GLN A 354 -10.51 4.56 -16.13
C GLN A 354 -11.08 3.50 -17.07
N ASP A 355 -12.33 3.71 -17.52
CA ASP A 355 -12.96 2.90 -18.55
C ASP A 355 -12.18 3.03 -19.86
N SER A 356 -11.86 1.89 -20.48
CA SER A 356 -11.03 1.77 -21.68
C SER A 356 -11.73 2.23 -22.95
#